data_AF-A0A970T876-F1
#
_entry.id   AF-A0A970T876-F1
#
_cell.length_a   1.000
_cell.length_b   1.000
_cell.length_c   1.000
_cell.angle_alpha   90.00
_cell.angle_beta   90.00
_cell.angle_gamma   90.00
#
_symmetry.space_group_name_H-M   'P 1'
#
loop_
_entity.id
_entity.type
_entity.pdbx_description
1 polymer ?
#
loop_
_entity_poly.entity_id
_entity_poly.type
_entity_poly.pdbx_seq_one_letter_code
_entity_poly.pdbx_strand_id
1 'polypeptide(L)'
;GYISSSGGQYPVVRLTSRTRPILRGEEKLWLKMLPIPASGPANDDLFATLQELRMTIARQEKVPPYVVFTDATLQEMARRQPQSLDDMLEISGVGEVKLKKYGQQFLDLIRRSVGANPMN
;
A
#
# COMPACT_ATOMS: atom_id res chain seq x y z
N GLY A 1 -23.17 -2.34 -8.73
CA GLY A 1 -22.18 -3.42 -8.63
C GLY A 1 -22.72 -4.54 -7.76
N TYR A 2 -21.94 -5.59 -7.49
CA TYR A 2 -22.33 -6.68 -6.60
C TYR A 2 -22.29 -6.27 -5.12
N ILE A 3 -21.41 -5.34 -4.77
CA ILE A 3 -21.31 -4.73 -3.44
C ILE A 3 -21.62 -3.23 -3.49
N SER A 4 -22.05 -2.69 -2.36
CA SER A 4 -22.23 -1.26 -2.10
C SER A 4 -21.54 -0.90 -0.79
N SER A 5 -20.93 0.28 -0.70
CA SER A 5 -20.30 0.79 0.50
C SER A 5 -21.14 1.90 1.13
N SER A 6 -21.27 1.93 2.46
CA SER A 6 -21.83 3.10 3.13
C SER A 6 -20.84 4.26 3.08
N GLY A 7 -21.28 5.46 2.69
CA GLY A 7 -20.44 6.66 2.81
C GLY A 7 -20.07 6.94 4.27
N GLY A 8 -18.88 7.49 4.50
CA GLY A 8 -18.39 7.87 5.83
C GLY A 8 -16.94 7.46 6.10
N GLN A 9 -16.44 7.81 7.28
CA GLN A 9 -15.07 7.53 7.73
C GLN A 9 -14.80 6.03 7.96
N TYR A 10 -15.84 5.24 8.21
CA TYR A 10 -15.77 3.78 8.36
C TYR A 10 -16.82 3.11 7.47
N PRO A 11 -16.50 2.89 6.19
CA PRO A 11 -17.44 2.30 5.26
C PRO A 11 -17.75 0.83 5.60
N VAL A 12 -19.04 0.50 5.71
CA VAL A 12 -19.54 -0.87 5.81
C VAL A 12 -19.90 -1.37 4.42
N VAL A 13 -19.38 -2.54 4.07
CA VAL A 13 -19.69 -3.21 2.81
C VAL A 13 -21.00 -3.99 2.95
N ARG A 14 -21.94 -3.73 2.02
CA ARG A 14 -23.22 -4.44 1.91
C ARG A 14 -23.31 -5.15 0.57
N LEU A 15 -23.95 -6.31 0.58
CA LEU A 15 -24.28 -7.03 -0.64
C LEU A 15 -25.52 -6.42 -1.29
N THR A 16 -25.52 -6.34 -2.62
CA THR A 16 -26.71 -5.96 -3.38
C THR A 16 -27.50 -7.20 -3.80
N SER A 17 -28.73 -7.00 -4.29
CA SER A 17 -29.56 -8.07 -4.84
C SER A 17 -28.88 -8.85 -5.98
N ARG A 18 -27.94 -8.22 -6.71
CA ARG A 18 -27.19 -8.87 -7.80
C ARG A 18 -26.23 -9.97 -7.32
N THR A 19 -25.88 -10.00 -6.04
CA THR A 19 -24.97 -11.01 -5.47
C THR A 19 -25.66 -12.33 -5.17
N ARG A 20 -26.99 -12.33 -5.04
CA ARG A 20 -27.76 -13.49 -4.59
C ARG A 20 -27.65 -14.70 -5.54
N PRO A 21 -27.72 -14.55 -6.88
CA PRO A 21 -27.53 -15.67 -7.81
C PRO A 21 -26.12 -16.27 -7.74
N ILE A 22 -25.09 -15.44 -7.59
CA ILE A 22 -23.70 -15.90 -7.47
C ILE A 22 -23.50 -16.74 -6.20
N LEU A 23 -24.03 -16.28 -5.06
CA LEU A 23 -23.89 -17.01 -3.79
C LEU A 23 -24.65 -18.34 -3.79
N ARG A 24 -25.70 -18.46 -4.60
CA ARG A 24 -26.44 -19.72 -4.79
C ARG A 24 -25.84 -20.61 -5.87
N GLY A 25 -24.77 -20.18 -6.54
CA GLY A 25 -24.13 -20.92 -7.63
C GLY A 25 -24.89 -20.87 -8.96
N GLU A 26 -25.88 -20.00 -9.10
CA GLU A 26 -26.70 -19.83 -10.31
C GLU A 26 -25.96 -19.03 -11.39
N GLU A 27 -25.00 -18.17 -11.00
CA GLU A 27 -24.24 -17.30 -11.89
C GLU A 27 -22.75 -17.32 -11.53
N LYS A 28 -21.87 -17.29 -12.56
CA LYS A 28 -20.41 -17.23 -12.37
C LYS A 28 -19.92 -15.79 -12.39
N LEU A 29 -19.07 -15.44 -11.44
CA LEU A 29 -18.36 -14.16 -11.39
C LEU A 29 -16.90 -14.36 -11.80
N TRP A 30 -16.45 -13.65 -12.83
CA TRP A 30 -15.05 -13.63 -13.23
C TRP A 30 -14.34 -12.42 -12.61
N LEU A 31 -13.30 -12.68 -11.81
CA LEU A 31 -12.47 -11.65 -11.19
C LEU A 31 -11.14 -11.58 -11.92
N LYS A 32 -10.75 -10.38 -12.38
CA LYS A 32 -9.40 -10.15 -12.87
C LYS A 32 -8.45 -10.21 -11.67
N MET A 33 -7.63 -11.26 -11.59
CA MET A 33 -6.56 -11.31 -10.60
C MET A 33 -5.51 -10.26 -10.95
N LEU A 34 -5.20 -9.41 -9.98
CA LEU A 34 -3.99 -8.61 -10.02
C LEU A 34 -2.82 -9.51 -9.58
N PRO A 35 -1.63 -9.37 -10.19
CA PRO A 35 -0.45 -10.09 -9.74
C PRO A 35 -0.20 -9.78 -8.27
N ILE A 36 -0.04 -10.82 -7.46
CA ILE A 36 0.41 -10.68 -6.07
C ILE A 36 1.88 -10.23 -6.18
N PRO A 37 2.27 -9.07 -5.63
CA PRO A 37 3.65 -8.62 -5.73
C PRO A 37 4.59 -9.65 -5.10
N ALA A 38 5.65 -10.00 -5.82
CA ALA A 38 6.60 -11.03 -5.42
C ALA A 38 7.29 -10.67 -4.09
N SER A 39 7.27 -11.60 -3.12
CA SER A 39 8.05 -11.52 -1.88
C SER A 39 9.51 -11.95 -2.14
N GLY A 40 10.24 -11.17 -2.94
CA GLY A 40 11.71 -11.28 -2.97
C GLY A 40 12.31 -10.70 -1.69
N PRO A 41 13.58 -11.02 -1.35
CA PRO A 41 14.23 -10.46 -0.18
C PRO A 41 14.22 -8.92 -0.28
N ALA A 42 13.51 -8.28 0.64
CA ALA A 42 13.62 -6.85 0.82
C ALA A 42 14.99 -6.54 1.44
N ASN A 43 15.53 -5.35 1.18
CA ASN A 43 16.63 -4.87 1.99
C ASN A 43 16.10 -4.65 3.42
N ASP A 44 16.43 -5.54 4.34
CA ASP A 44 15.89 -5.56 5.70
C ASP A 44 16.20 -4.25 6.46
N ASP A 45 17.35 -3.63 6.19
CA ASP A 45 17.75 -2.36 6.80
C ASP A 45 16.87 -1.21 6.30
N LEU A 46 16.61 -1.15 4.99
CA LEU A 46 15.70 -0.16 4.41
C LEU A 46 14.27 -0.38 4.92
N PHE A 47 13.82 -1.63 5.00
CA PHE A 47 12.50 -1.95 5.52
C PHE A 47 12.33 -1.49 6.97
N ALA A 48 13.30 -1.76 7.85
CA ALA A 48 13.27 -1.30 9.24
C ALA A 48 13.18 0.24 9.32
N THR A 49 13.99 0.93 8.52
CA THR A 49 13.99 2.41 8.49
C THR A 49 12.65 2.98 8.00
N LEU A 50 12.03 2.34 7.01
CA LEU A 50 10.68 2.71 6.54
C LEU A 50 9.61 2.47 7.60
N GLN A 51 9.74 1.40 8.39
CA GLN A 51 8.83 1.13 9.51
C GLN A 51 8.93 2.23 10.58
N GLU A 52 10.13 2.67 10.93
CA GLU A 52 10.33 3.76 11.90
C GLU A 52 9.73 5.09 11.42
N LEU A 53 9.95 5.46 10.16
CA LEU A 53 9.34 6.65 9.57
C LEU A 53 7.80 6.56 9.62
N ARG A 54 7.25 5.40 9.25
CA ARG A 54 5.81 5.16 9.33
C ARG A 54 5.28 5.33 10.76
N MET A 55 5.96 4.78 11.76
CA MET A 55 5.54 4.91 13.16
C MET A 55 5.56 6.36 13.62
N THR A 56 6.58 7.12 13.21
CA THR A 56 6.71 8.55 13.54
C THR A 56 5.55 9.35 12.96
N ILE A 57 5.25 9.18 11.68
CA ILE A 57 4.13 9.85 11.00
C ILE A 57 2.79 9.45 11.63
N ALA A 58 2.59 8.15 11.87
CA ALA A 58 1.36 7.64 12.46
C ALA A 58 1.10 8.22 13.86
N ARG A 59 2.15 8.38 14.67
CA ARG A 59 2.08 9.02 15.98
C ARG A 59 1.70 10.50 15.88
N GLN A 60 2.28 11.24 14.92
CA GLN A 60 1.96 12.65 14.67
C GLN A 60 0.50 12.84 14.24
N GLU A 61 0.01 11.96 13.37
CA GLU A 61 -1.35 11.96 12.83
C GLU A 61 -2.38 11.33 13.78
N LYS A 62 -1.94 10.73 14.90
CA LYS A 62 -2.78 9.99 15.86
C LYS A 62 -3.61 8.87 15.20
N VAL A 63 -3.03 8.18 14.23
CA VAL A 63 -3.64 7.04 13.53
C VAL A 63 -2.80 5.77 13.70
N PRO A 64 -3.38 4.57 13.55
CA PRO A 64 -2.59 3.34 13.50
C PRO A 64 -1.58 3.34 12.33
N PRO A 65 -0.38 2.75 12.47
CA PRO A 65 0.67 2.77 11.44
C PRO A 65 0.24 2.28 10.05
N TYR A 66 -0.56 1.22 10.00
CA TYR A 66 -1.04 0.64 8.74
C TYR A 66 -1.91 1.60 7.90
N VAL A 67 -2.47 2.66 8.51
CA VAL A 67 -3.24 3.70 7.80
C VAL A 67 -2.34 4.51 6.86
N VAL A 68 -1.09 4.78 7.29
CA VAL A 68 -0.08 5.46 6.47
C VAL A 68 0.29 4.54 5.30
N PHE A 69 0.95 3.42 5.58
CA PHE A 69 1.24 2.35 4.61
C PHE A 69 1.21 0.98 5.30
N THR A 70 0.74 -0.04 4.57
CA THR A 70 0.76 -1.43 5.05
C THR A 70 2.18 -1.99 4.95
N ASP A 71 2.45 -3.08 5.68
CA ASP A 71 3.76 -3.75 5.59
C ASP A 71 4.07 -4.21 4.17
N ALA A 72 3.08 -4.71 3.44
CA ALA A 72 3.23 -5.10 2.03
C ALA A 72 3.69 -3.93 1.15
N THR A 73 3.12 -2.73 1.35
CA THR A 73 3.55 -1.53 0.63
C THR A 73 4.99 -1.15 0.99
N LEU A 74 5.37 -1.21 2.28
CA LEU A 74 6.75 -0.90 2.71
C LEU A 74 7.77 -1.92 2.18
N GLN A 75 7.43 -3.21 2.16
CA GLN A 75 8.26 -4.26 1.57
C GLN A 75 8.47 -4.02 0.07
N GLU A 76 7.41 -3.64 -0.64
CA GLU A 76 7.52 -3.33 -2.06
C GLU A 76 8.34 -2.05 -2.32
N MET A 77 8.21 -1.02 -1.48
CA MET A 77 9.10 0.16 -1.51
C MET A 77 10.57 -0.23 -1.28
N ALA A 78 10.86 -1.06 -0.28
CA ALA A 78 12.23 -1.50 0.02
C ALA A 78 12.83 -2.33 -1.11
N ARG A 79 12.01 -3.13 -1.81
CA ARG A 79 12.42 -3.96 -2.94
C ARG A 79 12.61 -3.16 -4.23
N ARG A 80 11.68 -2.25 -4.55
CA ARG A 80 11.71 -1.47 -5.80
C ARG A 80 12.57 -0.21 -5.72
N GLN A 81 12.77 0.34 -4.53
CA GLN A 81 13.56 1.55 -4.27
C GLN A 81 13.21 2.70 -5.24
N PRO A 82 11.93 3.14 -5.27
CA PRO A 82 11.46 4.18 -6.19
C PRO A 82 12.33 5.44 -6.12
N GLN A 83 12.64 6.01 -7.29
CA GLN A 83 13.48 7.19 -7.41
C GLN A 83 12.68 8.44 -7.76
N SER A 84 11.40 8.30 -8.08
CA SER A 84 10.46 9.40 -8.35
C SER A 84 9.12 9.20 -7.65
N LEU A 85 8.31 10.26 -7.59
CA LEU A 85 6.93 10.17 -7.09
C LEU A 85 6.04 9.33 -8.03
N ASP A 86 6.33 9.34 -9.34
CA ASP A 86 5.64 8.50 -10.31
C ASP A 86 5.96 7.01 -10.07
N ASP A 87 7.22 6.67 -9.78
CA ASP A 87 7.61 5.30 -9.42
C ASP A 87 6.89 4.83 -8.14
N MET A 88 6.69 5.76 -7.20
CA MET A 88 5.93 5.46 -5.97
C MET A 88 4.45 5.17 -6.26
N LEU A 89 3.84 5.80 -7.28
CA LEU A 89 2.45 5.52 -7.68
C LEU A 89 2.28 4.11 -8.27
N GLU A 90 3.34 3.50 -8.79
CA GLU A 90 3.31 2.12 -9.26
C GLU A 90 3.31 1.08 -8.14
N ILE A 91 3.55 1.52 -6.89
CA ILE A 91 3.61 0.63 -5.73
C ILE A 91 2.19 0.34 -5.22
N SER A 92 1.90 -0.94 -5.02
CA SER A 92 0.62 -1.39 -4.50
C SER A 92 0.33 -0.78 -3.12
N GLY A 93 -0.82 -0.11 -2.99
CA GLY A 93 -1.23 0.57 -1.76
C GLY A 93 -0.82 2.05 -1.66
N VAL A 94 -0.12 2.59 -2.67
CA VAL A 94 0.16 4.03 -2.81
C VAL A 94 -0.84 4.65 -3.78
N GLY A 95 -1.84 5.35 -3.24
CA GLY A 95 -2.76 6.18 -4.04
C GLY A 95 -2.37 7.65 -4.00
N GLU A 96 -2.95 8.47 -4.88
CA GLU A 96 -2.63 9.91 -5.00
C GLU A 96 -2.72 10.67 -3.66
N VAL A 97 -3.71 10.36 -2.83
CA VAL A 97 -3.89 11.01 -1.51
C VAL A 97 -2.71 10.73 -0.59
N LYS A 98 -2.28 9.46 -0.53
CA LYS A 98 -1.15 9.04 0.31
C LYS A 98 0.18 9.55 -0.26
N LEU A 99 0.32 9.57 -1.58
CA LEU A 99 1.49 10.12 -2.26
C LEU A 99 1.66 11.61 -1.94
N LYS A 100 0.59 12.41 -2.07
CA LYS A 100 0.62 13.85 -1.74
C LYS A 100 0.95 14.10 -0.28
N LYS A 101 0.46 13.26 0.63
CA LYS A 101 0.61 13.46 2.08
C LYS A 101 1.95 12.96 2.63
N TYR A 102 2.42 11.80 2.16
CA TYR A 102 3.55 11.08 2.73
C TYR A 102 4.67 10.79 1.72
N GLY A 103 4.37 10.81 0.41
CA GLY A 103 5.27 10.34 -0.64
C GLY A 103 6.66 10.98 -0.58
N GLN A 104 6.74 12.31 -0.43
CA GLN A 104 8.03 13.00 -0.38
C GLN A 104 8.93 12.53 0.77
N GLN A 105 8.37 12.34 1.98
CA GLN A 105 9.16 11.91 3.15
C GLN A 105 9.74 10.50 2.96
N PHE A 106 8.93 9.60 2.40
CA PHE A 106 9.37 8.23 2.10
C PHE A 106 10.40 8.20 0.95
N LEU A 107 10.17 8.98 -0.11
CA LEU A 107 11.11 9.09 -1.23
C LEU A 107 12.47 9.63 -0.79
N ASP A 108 12.49 10.67 0.04
CA ASP A 108 13.73 11.26 0.55
C ASP A 108 14.50 10.26 1.42
N LEU A 109 13.79 9.45 2.22
CA LEU A 109 14.40 8.39 3.03
C LEU A 109 15.03 7.30 2.15
N ILE A 110 14.31 6.84 1.13
CA ILE A 110 14.79 5.81 0.19
C ILE A 110 16.01 6.31 -0.57
N ARG A 111 16.01 7.57 -1.04
CA ARG A 111 17.17 8.16 -1.71
C ARG A 111 18.40 8.22 -0.80
N ARG A 112 18.22 8.53 0.48
CA ARG A 112 19.31 8.57 1.46
C ARG A 112 19.89 7.18 1.72
N SER A 113 19.06 6.15 1.81
CA SER A 113 19.56 4.77 2.02
C SER A 113 20.31 4.23 0.81
N VAL A 114 19.87 4.58 -0.41
CA VAL A 114 20.55 4.15 -1.65
C VAL A 114 21.91 4.84 -1.82
N GLY A 115 22.02 6.11 -1.42
CA GLY A 115 23.30 6.84 -1.44
C GLY A 115 24.31 6.39 -0.36
N ALA A 116 23.88 5.60 0.62
CA ALA A 116 24.72 5.13 1.73
C ALA A 116 25.33 3.73 1.51
N ASN A 117 25.16 3.12 0.33
CA ASN A 117 25.81 1.85 0.00
C ASN A 117 26.95 2.02 -1.01
N PRO A 118 28.13 2.54 -0.61
CA PRO A 118 29.34 2.35 -1.39
C PRO A 118 29.84 0.91 -1.24
N MET A 119 29.93 0.21 -2.36
CA MET A 119 30.75 -1.00 -2.59
C MET A 119 30.23 -2.33 -2.04
N ASN A 120 29.71 -3.15 -2.96
CA ASN A 120 30.13 -4.54 -3.07
C ASN A 120 30.75 -4.75 -4.45
#